data_AF-A0A554K554-F1
#
_entry.id   AF-A0A554K554-F1
#
_cell.length_a   1.000
_cell.length_b   1.000
_cell.length_c   1.000
_cell.angle_alpha   90.00
_cell.angle_beta   90.00
_cell.angle_gamma   90.00
#
_symmetry.space_group_name_H-M   'P 1'
#
loop_
_entity.id
_entity.type
_entity.pdbx_description
1 polymer ?
#
loop_
_entity_poly.entity_id
_entity_poly.type
_entity_poly.pdbx_seq_one_letter_code
_entity_poly.pdbx_strand_id
1 'polypeptide(L)'
;MRAIRNLAIILLLVFAVVAGAWWYLRGRNVTPSSGPRATASPAATGPGPTAEEVARCDDIAAKDKVPECQKVGYYVWNTVQSGKAHKANDPAACAAVDNAEDRDNCYEWYATTGIDEAPCGSISTDEGKQRCRSAVLSWGSDFSACASAPTDEDRVFCEQQVLINNRVDDPSYCDQYEVAVRTRCLERYWTVQATTKVDYQACRKIADAAAAQRCLASLPVDTDGDGLSDYAEQASYRTDPKAADSDSDGLSDYDELRVYRTDPKKVDTDSDGYSDGVEVQGGFDPRGPGRLQR
;
A
#
# COMPACT_ATOMS: atom_id res chain seq x y z
N MET A 1 -0.51 -32.70 -49.58
CA MET A 1 -0.82 -33.62 -48.45
C MET A 1 -0.35 -33.15 -47.07
N ARG A 2 0.71 -32.32 -46.92
CA ARG A 2 1.14 -31.81 -45.59
C ARG A 2 0.22 -30.73 -44.97
N ALA A 3 -0.39 -29.86 -45.78
CA ALA A 3 -1.28 -28.79 -45.30
C ALA A 3 -2.59 -29.32 -44.68
N ILE A 4 -3.16 -30.40 -45.23
CA ILE A 4 -4.41 -31.01 -44.73
C ILE A 4 -4.16 -31.75 -43.39
N ARG A 5 -2.97 -32.32 -43.19
CA ARG A 5 -2.57 -32.95 -41.91
C ARG A 5 -2.43 -31.93 -40.78
N ASN A 6 -1.94 -30.72 -41.07
CA ASN A 6 -1.81 -29.67 -40.05
C ASN A 6 -3.17 -29.06 -39.67
N LEU A 7 -4.10 -28.92 -40.63
CA LEU A 7 -5.45 -28.42 -40.35
C LEU A 7 -6.25 -29.41 -39.46
N ALA A 8 -6.10 -30.71 -39.70
CA ALA A 8 -6.75 -31.75 -38.90
C ALA A 8 -6.24 -31.79 -37.45
N ILE A 9 -4.94 -31.58 -37.24
CA ILE A 9 -4.34 -31.52 -35.91
C ILE A 9 -4.77 -30.24 -35.17
N ILE A 10 -4.82 -29.09 -35.85
CA ILE A 10 -5.30 -27.84 -35.25
C ILE A 10 -6.78 -27.94 -34.88
N LEU A 11 -7.62 -28.52 -35.74
CA LEU A 11 -9.04 -28.76 -35.44
C LEU A 11 -9.23 -29.72 -34.25
N LEU A 12 -8.42 -30.78 -34.15
CA LEU A 12 -8.46 -31.71 -33.01
C LEU A 12 -8.01 -31.05 -31.70
N LEU A 13 -6.99 -30.19 -31.74
CA LEU A 13 -6.52 -29.46 -30.56
C LEU A 13 -7.53 -28.41 -30.09
N VAL A 14 -8.17 -27.68 -31.02
CA VAL A 14 -9.24 -26.72 -30.67
C VAL A 14 -10.45 -27.46 -30.09
N PHE A 15 -10.83 -28.61 -30.65
CA PHE A 15 -11.92 -29.42 -30.09
C PHE A 15 -11.60 -29.97 -28.70
N ALA A 16 -10.35 -30.39 -28.45
CA ALA A 16 -9.90 -30.85 -27.14
C ALA A 16 -9.87 -29.73 -26.10
N VAL A 17 -9.46 -28.51 -26.48
CA VAL A 17 -9.48 -27.34 -25.58
C VAL A 17 -10.91 -26.91 -25.27
N VAL A 18 -11.81 -26.90 -26.27
CA VAL A 18 -13.22 -26.53 -26.06
C VAL A 18 -13.96 -27.60 -25.25
N ALA A 19 -13.70 -28.89 -25.50
CA ALA A 19 -14.29 -29.98 -24.71
C ALA A 19 -13.72 -30.02 -23.28
N GLY A 20 -12.43 -29.74 -23.10
CA GLY A 20 -11.79 -29.62 -21.79
C GLY A 20 -12.30 -28.42 -20.98
N ALA A 21 -12.49 -27.26 -21.62
CA ALA A 21 -13.08 -26.08 -20.99
C ALA A 21 -14.55 -26.31 -20.61
N TRP A 22 -15.31 -27.01 -21.47
CA TRP A 22 -16.71 -27.36 -21.16
C TRP A 22 -16.80 -28.37 -20.02
N TRP A 23 -15.91 -29.37 -19.94
CA TRP A 23 -15.86 -30.31 -18.81
C TRP A 23 -15.40 -29.64 -17.51
N TYR A 24 -14.42 -28.73 -17.57
CA TYR A 24 -13.97 -27.92 -16.44
C TYR A 24 -15.09 -27.01 -15.90
N LEU A 25 -15.91 -26.44 -16.79
CA LEU A 25 -17.05 -25.59 -16.41
C LEU A 25 -18.28 -26.40 -15.96
N ARG A 26 -18.51 -27.61 -16.47
CA ARG A 26 -19.63 -28.49 -16.05
C ARG A 26 -19.33 -29.33 -14.81
N GLY A 27 -18.06 -29.51 -14.44
CA GLY A 27 -17.64 -30.30 -13.28
C GLY A 27 -17.80 -29.58 -11.94
N ARG A 28 -18.00 -28.25 -11.93
CA ARG A 28 -18.36 -27.50 -10.72
C ARG A 28 -19.86 -27.50 -10.51
N ASN A 29 -20.43 -28.69 -10.25
CA ASN A 29 -21.60 -28.73 -9.38
C ASN A 29 -21.11 -28.39 -7.97
N VAL A 30 -20.98 -27.08 -7.71
CA VAL A 30 -21.00 -26.56 -6.35
C VAL A 30 -22.42 -26.81 -5.87
N THR A 31 -22.65 -27.97 -5.27
CA THR A 31 -23.69 -28.06 -4.26
C THR A 31 -23.39 -26.93 -3.28
N PRO A 32 -24.31 -25.98 -3.05
CA PRO A 32 -24.14 -25.08 -1.93
C PRO A 32 -24.08 -26.00 -0.72
N SER A 33 -22.91 -26.11 -0.10
CA SER A 33 -22.88 -26.71 1.21
C SER A 33 -23.83 -25.85 2.02
N SER A 34 -24.88 -26.48 2.56
CA SER A 34 -25.58 -25.96 3.71
C SER A 34 -24.62 -26.03 4.90
N GLY A 35 -23.49 -25.32 4.80
CA GLY A 35 -22.93 -24.69 5.98
C GLY A 35 -24.02 -23.79 6.54
N PRO A 36 -24.06 -23.57 7.86
CA PRO A 36 -25.04 -22.66 8.44
C PRO A 36 -25.01 -21.39 7.61
N ARG A 37 -26.15 -21.08 6.98
CA ARG A 37 -26.40 -19.79 6.33
C ARG A 37 -25.71 -18.79 7.24
N ALA A 38 -24.69 -18.09 6.75
CA ALA A 38 -24.13 -16.98 7.50
C ALA A 38 -25.37 -16.16 7.85
N THR A 39 -25.78 -16.26 9.12
CA THR A 39 -26.89 -15.50 9.64
C THR A 39 -26.51 -14.09 9.23
N ALA A 40 -27.42 -13.43 8.51
CA ALA A 40 -27.29 -12.01 8.23
C ALA A 40 -26.65 -11.42 9.48
N SER A 41 -25.44 -10.87 9.32
CA SER A 41 -24.72 -10.23 10.42
C SER A 41 -25.80 -9.42 11.15
N PRO A 42 -26.06 -9.70 12.45
CA PRO A 42 -27.25 -9.16 13.10
C PRO A 42 -27.29 -7.68 12.77
N ALA A 43 -28.38 -7.26 12.13
CA ALA A 43 -28.62 -5.85 11.84
C ALA A 43 -28.24 -5.11 13.11
N ALA A 44 -27.26 -4.21 13.02
CA ALA A 44 -26.60 -3.59 14.16
C ALA A 44 -27.64 -3.29 15.24
N THR A 45 -27.68 -4.10 16.30
CA THR A 45 -28.69 -4.02 17.36
C THR A 45 -28.29 -2.93 18.33
N GLY A 46 -27.97 -1.75 17.80
CA GLY A 46 -28.01 -0.54 18.59
C GLY A 46 -29.45 -0.29 19.02
N PRO A 47 -29.68 0.43 20.14
CA PRO A 47 -31.00 0.96 20.40
C PRO A 47 -31.46 1.72 19.16
N GLY A 48 -32.68 1.44 18.69
CA GLY A 48 -33.28 2.21 17.60
C GLY A 48 -33.34 3.71 17.96
N PRO A 49 -33.56 4.59 16.98
CA PRO A 49 -33.59 6.02 17.23
C PRO A 49 -34.63 6.35 18.30
N THR A 50 -34.24 7.22 19.22
CA THR A 50 -35.11 7.80 20.24
C THR A 50 -36.25 8.58 19.59
N ALA A 51 -37.35 8.77 20.32
CA ALA A 51 -38.48 9.57 19.85
C ALA A 51 -38.07 11.03 19.52
N GLU A 52 -37.06 11.56 20.22
CA GLU A 52 -36.49 12.89 19.96
C GLU A 52 -35.73 12.93 18.63
N GLU A 53 -34.91 11.92 18.34
CA GLU A 53 -34.21 11.79 17.06
C GLU A 53 -35.18 11.65 15.88
N VAL A 54 -36.26 10.89 16.04
CA VAL A 54 -37.32 10.77 15.02
C VAL A 54 -38.03 12.11 14.81
N ALA A 55 -38.38 12.83 15.88
CA ALA A 55 -39.04 14.12 15.77
C ALA A 55 -38.15 15.18 15.09
N ARG A 56 -36.84 15.19 15.40
CA ARG A 56 -35.85 16.05 14.71
C ARG A 56 -35.77 15.73 13.22
N CYS A 57 -35.74 14.46 12.87
CA CYS A 57 -35.75 14.01 11.48
C CYS A 57 -36.98 14.55 10.72
N ASP A 58 -38.18 14.41 11.31
CA ASP A 58 -39.44 14.85 10.69
C ASP A 58 -39.48 16.36 10.47
N ASP A 59 -38.92 17.16 11.40
CA ASP A 59 -38.83 18.62 11.27
C ASP A 59 -37.94 19.04 10.08
N ILE A 60 -36.74 18.44 9.96
CA ILE A 60 -35.81 18.69 8.85
C ILE A 60 -36.44 18.28 7.52
N ALA A 61 -37.07 17.10 7.49
CA ALA A 61 -37.77 16.58 6.32
C ALA A 61 -38.90 17.50 5.85
N ALA A 62 -39.67 18.06 6.77
CA ALA A 62 -40.71 19.04 6.46
C ALA A 62 -40.13 20.35 5.90
N LYS A 63 -39.04 20.86 6.50
CA LYS A 63 -38.34 22.08 6.05
C LYS A 63 -37.82 21.94 4.63
N ASP A 64 -37.23 20.80 4.31
CA ASP A 64 -36.65 20.52 2.99
C ASP A 64 -37.69 20.01 1.97
N LYS A 65 -38.94 19.80 2.39
CA LYS A 65 -40.04 19.21 1.59
C LYS A 65 -39.70 17.80 1.08
N VAL A 66 -39.05 17.01 1.92
CA VAL A 66 -38.52 15.69 1.59
C VAL A 66 -39.29 14.62 2.38
N PRO A 67 -40.11 13.76 1.75
CA PRO A 67 -40.87 12.71 2.45
C PRO A 67 -40.04 11.51 2.96
N GLU A 68 -38.73 11.44 2.68
CA GLU A 68 -37.92 10.23 2.88
C GLU A 68 -37.61 9.90 4.35
N CYS A 69 -37.59 10.87 5.27
CA CYS A 69 -37.22 10.65 6.68
C CYS A 69 -38.08 9.56 7.35
N GLN A 70 -39.41 9.63 7.14
CA GLN A 70 -40.38 8.69 7.70
C GLN A 70 -40.18 7.24 7.21
N LYS A 71 -39.42 7.03 6.13
CA LYS A 71 -39.22 5.70 5.52
C LYS A 71 -37.92 5.02 5.96
N VAL A 72 -36.92 5.78 6.41
CA VAL A 72 -35.55 5.27 6.62
C VAL A 72 -35.02 5.44 8.05
N GLY A 73 -35.65 6.28 8.87
CA GLY A 73 -35.21 6.56 10.25
C GLY A 73 -34.02 7.53 10.32
N TYR A 74 -33.79 8.11 11.51
CA TYR A 74 -32.85 9.25 11.70
C TYR A 74 -31.38 8.94 11.39
N TYR A 75 -30.83 7.79 11.82
CA TYR A 75 -29.44 7.43 11.50
C TYR A 75 -29.20 7.31 9.98
N VAL A 76 -30.15 6.68 9.27
CA VAL A 76 -30.07 6.54 7.82
C VAL A 76 -30.32 7.88 7.12
N TRP A 77 -31.06 8.80 7.77
CA TRP A 77 -31.34 10.13 7.23
C TRP A 77 -30.09 10.98 7.05
N ASN A 78 -29.17 11.02 8.02
CA ASN A 78 -27.91 11.77 7.85
C ASN A 78 -27.09 11.22 6.67
N THR A 79 -27.01 9.90 6.52
CA THR A 79 -26.40 9.26 5.35
C THR A 79 -27.11 9.63 4.05
N VAL A 80 -28.44 9.75 4.05
CA VAL A 80 -29.21 10.22 2.89
C VAL A 80 -28.89 11.68 2.58
N GLN A 81 -28.75 12.54 3.59
CA GLN A 81 -28.40 13.95 3.39
C GLN A 81 -26.99 14.13 2.86
N SER A 82 -25.99 13.43 3.41
CA SER A 82 -24.64 13.39 2.84
C SER A 82 -24.67 12.84 1.41
N GLY A 83 -25.42 11.76 1.15
CA GLY A 83 -25.60 11.22 -0.20
C GLY A 83 -26.27 12.19 -1.18
N LYS A 84 -27.20 13.04 -0.72
CA LYS A 84 -27.79 14.12 -1.52
C LYS A 84 -26.78 15.21 -1.80
N ALA A 85 -26.00 15.61 -0.79
CA ALA A 85 -24.91 16.56 -0.97
C ALA A 85 -23.98 16.04 -2.05
N HIS A 86 -23.44 14.82 -1.93
CA HIS A 86 -22.56 14.21 -2.93
C HIS A 86 -23.16 14.17 -4.35
N LYS A 87 -24.46 13.85 -4.48
CA LYS A 87 -25.15 13.88 -5.78
C LYS A 87 -25.29 15.28 -6.38
N ALA A 88 -25.44 16.30 -5.52
CA ALA A 88 -25.51 17.69 -5.95
C ALA A 88 -24.14 18.24 -6.39
N ASN A 89 -23.04 17.56 -6.01
CA ASN A 89 -21.66 18.01 -6.23
C ASN A 89 -21.42 19.44 -5.72
N ASP A 90 -22.01 19.74 -4.57
CA ASP A 90 -21.92 21.03 -3.89
C ASP A 90 -21.58 20.82 -2.41
N PRO A 91 -20.38 21.21 -1.96
CA PRO A 91 -20.00 21.11 -0.55
C PRO A 91 -20.94 21.89 0.38
N ALA A 92 -21.57 22.98 -0.09
CA ALA A 92 -22.49 23.76 0.74
C ALA A 92 -23.73 22.96 1.15
N ALA A 93 -24.10 21.92 0.39
CA ALA A 93 -25.19 21.02 0.73
C ALA A 93 -24.92 20.19 2.00
N CYS A 94 -23.65 20.02 2.42
CA CYS A 94 -23.32 19.37 3.69
C CYS A 94 -23.89 20.14 4.89
N ALA A 95 -24.15 21.44 4.78
CA ALA A 95 -24.78 22.23 5.85
C ALA A 95 -26.19 21.74 6.25
N ALA A 96 -26.85 20.95 5.39
CA ALA A 96 -28.15 20.34 5.67
C ALA A 96 -28.06 19.06 6.53
N VAL A 97 -26.85 18.52 6.76
CA VAL A 97 -26.63 17.37 7.64
C VAL A 97 -26.68 17.84 9.10
N ASP A 98 -27.65 17.33 9.88
CA ASP A 98 -27.91 17.83 11.25
C ASP A 98 -26.84 17.39 12.25
N ASN A 99 -26.50 16.11 12.25
CA ASN A 99 -25.44 15.57 13.10
C ASN A 99 -24.09 16.20 12.73
N ALA A 100 -23.40 16.75 13.73
CA ALA A 100 -22.16 17.48 13.53
C ALA A 100 -21.02 16.60 13.01
N GLU A 101 -20.91 15.37 13.51
CA GLU A 101 -19.91 14.40 13.05
C GLU A 101 -20.17 13.98 11.60
N ASP A 102 -21.42 13.64 11.27
CA ASP A 102 -21.82 13.27 9.89
C ASP A 102 -21.62 14.43 8.91
N ARG A 103 -21.86 15.67 9.36
CA ARG A 103 -21.64 16.89 8.57
C ARG A 103 -20.16 17.15 8.34
N ASP A 104 -19.33 17.03 9.38
CA ASP A 104 -17.89 17.19 9.27
C ASP A 104 -17.30 16.13 8.32
N ASN A 105 -17.76 14.88 8.43
CA ASN A 105 -17.40 13.79 7.51
C ASN A 105 -17.82 14.09 6.06
N CYS A 106 -18.97 14.74 5.84
CA CYS A 106 -19.42 15.18 4.52
C CYS A 106 -18.44 16.20 3.90
N TYR A 107 -18.00 17.20 4.68
CA TYR A 107 -17.00 18.18 4.21
C TYR A 107 -15.63 17.54 3.95
N GLU A 108 -15.18 16.64 4.84
CA GLU A 108 -13.90 15.93 4.69
C GLU A 108 -13.87 15.08 3.41
N TRP A 109 -14.99 14.43 3.07
CA TRP A 109 -15.12 13.69 1.80
C TRP A 109 -14.94 14.61 0.59
N TYR A 110 -15.58 15.78 0.58
CA TYR A 110 -15.44 16.74 -0.53
C TYR A 110 -14.02 17.27 -0.65
N ALA A 111 -13.40 17.58 0.48
CA ALA A 111 -12.04 18.08 0.51
C ALA A 111 -11.07 17.06 -0.09
N THR A 112 -11.14 15.81 0.35
CA THR A 112 -10.21 14.75 -0.05
C THR A 112 -10.46 14.24 -1.47
N THR A 113 -11.72 14.12 -1.91
CA THR A 113 -12.04 13.70 -3.29
C THR A 113 -11.78 14.78 -4.33
N GLY A 114 -11.99 16.06 -3.96
CA GLY A 114 -11.67 17.21 -4.79
C GLY A 114 -10.21 17.62 -4.75
N ILE A 115 -9.43 17.10 -3.78
CA ILE A 115 -8.09 17.57 -3.43
C ILE A 115 -8.11 19.10 -3.25
N ASP A 116 -9.03 19.58 -2.42
CA ASP A 116 -9.29 20.99 -2.13
C ASP A 116 -9.41 21.17 -0.61
N GLU A 117 -8.61 22.05 -0.02
CA GLU A 117 -8.66 22.32 1.42
C GLU A 117 -9.85 23.22 1.82
N ALA A 118 -10.51 23.89 0.87
CA ALA A 118 -11.56 24.85 1.17
C ALA A 118 -12.71 24.24 2.00
N PRO A 119 -13.23 23.04 1.71
CA PRO A 119 -14.29 22.42 2.52
C PRO A 119 -13.85 22.13 3.96
N CYS A 120 -12.55 21.87 4.20
CA CYS A 120 -12.04 21.65 5.55
C CYS A 120 -12.30 22.83 6.48
N GLY A 121 -12.39 24.06 5.97
CA GLY A 121 -12.71 25.25 6.77
C GLY A 121 -14.09 25.23 7.44
N SER A 122 -15.01 24.39 6.92
CA SER A 122 -16.39 24.26 7.42
C SER A 122 -16.54 23.18 8.51
N ILE A 123 -15.48 22.43 8.81
CA ILE A 123 -15.46 21.42 9.87
C ILE A 123 -15.53 22.10 11.24
N SER A 124 -16.29 21.51 12.16
CA SER A 124 -16.67 22.15 13.41
C SER A 124 -15.52 22.35 14.41
N THR A 125 -14.58 21.42 14.48
CA THR A 125 -13.46 21.44 15.44
C THR A 125 -12.14 21.81 14.76
N ASP A 126 -11.24 22.49 15.48
CA ASP A 126 -9.92 22.83 14.92
C ASP A 126 -9.06 21.60 14.66
N GLU A 127 -9.16 20.57 15.51
CA GLU A 127 -8.54 19.26 15.28
C GLU A 127 -9.09 18.60 14.00
N GLY A 128 -10.40 18.64 13.78
CA GLY A 128 -11.01 18.13 12.55
C GLY A 128 -10.56 18.89 11.30
N LYS A 129 -10.45 20.21 11.38
CA LYS A 129 -9.91 21.04 10.29
C LYS A 129 -8.46 20.65 9.95
N GLN A 130 -7.62 20.46 10.97
CA GLN A 130 -6.22 20.06 10.80
C GLN A 130 -6.13 18.66 10.16
N ARG A 131 -6.86 17.69 10.69
CA ARG A 131 -6.92 16.33 10.14
C ARG A 131 -7.36 16.32 8.68
N CYS A 132 -8.41 17.07 8.34
CA CYS A 132 -8.90 17.19 6.97
C CYS A 132 -7.84 17.76 6.03
N ARG A 133 -7.15 18.84 6.44
CA ARG A 133 -6.06 19.42 5.62
C ARG A 133 -4.90 18.44 5.42
N SER A 134 -4.44 17.79 6.48
CA SER A 134 -3.39 16.75 6.37
C SER A 134 -3.82 15.62 5.42
N ALA A 135 -5.10 15.22 5.45
CA ALA A 135 -5.64 14.24 4.52
C ALA A 135 -5.59 14.75 3.07
N VAL A 136 -6.13 15.94 2.78
CA VAL A 136 -6.12 16.54 1.43
C VAL A 136 -4.71 16.54 0.83
N LEU A 137 -3.73 17.03 1.59
CA LEU A 137 -2.33 17.10 1.14
C LEU A 137 -1.76 15.70 0.83
N SER A 138 -2.09 14.70 1.66
CA SER A 138 -1.60 13.31 1.52
C SER A 138 -2.16 12.59 0.29
N TRP A 139 -3.35 12.97 -0.18
CA TRP A 139 -3.97 12.44 -1.40
C TRP A 139 -3.59 13.23 -2.66
N GLY A 140 -2.89 14.37 -2.49
CA GLY A 140 -2.34 15.16 -3.58
C GLY A 140 -1.22 14.45 -4.34
N SER A 141 -0.78 15.07 -5.43
CA SER A 141 0.36 14.59 -6.25
C SER A 141 1.61 15.46 -6.13
N ASP A 142 1.50 16.63 -5.48
CA ASP A 142 2.59 17.58 -5.31
C ASP A 142 3.27 17.40 -3.94
N PHE A 143 4.50 16.92 -3.95
CA PHE A 143 5.31 16.73 -2.75
C PHE A 143 5.61 18.06 -2.04
N SER A 144 5.73 19.15 -2.80
CA SER A 144 6.04 20.46 -2.23
C SER A 144 4.88 21.05 -1.43
N ALA A 145 3.64 20.66 -1.77
CA ALA A 145 2.44 21.09 -1.05
C ALA A 145 2.45 20.64 0.43
N CYS A 146 3.08 19.52 0.76
CA CYS A 146 3.21 19.05 2.14
C CYS A 146 3.91 20.05 3.09
N ALA A 147 4.61 21.06 2.55
CA ALA A 147 5.20 22.12 3.37
C ALA A 147 4.17 22.96 4.14
N SER A 148 2.90 22.97 3.73
CA SER A 148 1.80 23.66 4.44
C SER A 148 1.18 22.82 5.57
N ALA A 149 1.64 21.59 5.79
CA ALA A 149 1.07 20.71 6.79
C ALA A 149 1.15 21.33 8.21
N PRO A 150 0.16 21.06 9.10
CA PRO A 150 0.05 21.75 10.39
C PRO A 150 1.22 21.51 11.35
N THR A 151 1.82 20.32 11.29
CA THR A 151 2.94 19.91 12.14
C THR A 151 4.05 19.26 11.32
N ASP A 152 5.25 19.14 11.90
CA ASP A 152 6.35 18.40 11.26
C ASP A 152 6.00 16.91 11.05
N GLU A 153 5.22 16.33 11.96
CA GLU A 153 4.73 14.95 11.86
C GLU A 153 3.74 14.80 10.70
N ASP A 154 2.78 15.72 10.57
CA ASP A 154 1.84 15.76 9.45
C ASP A 154 2.57 15.95 8.10
N ARG A 155 3.60 16.81 8.06
CA ARG A 155 4.42 16.99 6.86
C ARG A 155 5.12 15.68 6.48
N VAL A 156 5.74 15.03 7.46
CA VAL A 156 6.43 13.74 7.26
C VAL A 156 5.47 12.70 6.69
N PHE A 157 4.29 12.60 7.27
CA PHE A 157 3.24 11.69 6.83
C PHE A 157 2.75 12.02 5.41
N CYS A 158 2.44 13.28 5.14
CA CYS A 158 2.03 13.75 3.81
C CYS A 158 3.06 13.40 2.75
N GLU A 159 4.33 13.70 3.00
CA GLU A 159 5.43 13.43 2.07
C GLU A 159 5.56 11.94 1.76
N GLN A 160 5.38 11.07 2.76
CA GLN A 160 5.35 9.62 2.55
C GLN A 160 4.15 9.22 1.68
N GLN A 161 2.96 9.70 2.03
CA GLN A 161 1.73 9.33 1.35
C GLN A 161 1.71 9.80 -0.10
N VAL A 162 2.21 11.00 -0.41
CA VAL A 162 2.32 11.46 -1.79
C VAL A 162 3.15 10.49 -2.63
N LEU A 163 4.30 10.02 -2.12
CA LEU A 163 5.14 9.07 -2.86
C LEU A 163 4.47 7.70 -3.03
N ILE A 164 3.77 7.21 -2.00
CA ILE A 164 3.09 5.91 -2.01
C ILE A 164 1.85 5.94 -2.92
N ASN A 165 0.95 6.92 -2.72
CA ASN A 165 -0.32 7.04 -3.43
C ASN A 165 -0.12 7.27 -4.93
N ASN A 166 0.91 8.04 -5.29
CA ASN A 166 1.28 8.28 -6.68
C ASN A 166 2.19 7.18 -7.25
N ARG A 167 2.47 6.11 -6.48
CA ARG A 167 3.29 4.95 -6.88
C ARG A 167 4.65 5.35 -7.44
N VAL A 168 5.31 6.30 -6.80
CA VAL A 168 6.62 6.77 -7.22
C VAL A 168 7.65 5.66 -7.04
N ASP A 169 8.16 5.14 -8.16
CA ASP A 169 9.11 4.03 -8.23
C ASP A 169 10.47 4.40 -8.84
N ASP A 170 10.64 5.67 -9.24
CA ASP A 170 11.87 6.24 -9.79
C ASP A 170 12.27 7.52 -9.02
N PRO A 171 13.53 7.63 -8.53
CA PRO A 171 13.99 8.81 -7.79
C PRO A 171 14.00 10.10 -8.63
N SER A 172 14.00 10.02 -9.96
CA SER A 172 13.93 11.18 -10.86
C SER A 172 12.63 11.97 -10.71
N TYR A 173 11.58 11.39 -10.10
CA TYR A 173 10.39 12.14 -9.65
C TYR A 173 10.78 13.37 -8.80
N CYS A 174 11.85 13.28 -8.01
CA CYS A 174 12.29 14.38 -7.15
C CYS A 174 13.05 15.49 -7.91
N ASP A 175 13.47 15.25 -9.15
CA ASP A 175 14.30 16.19 -9.92
C ASP A 175 13.54 17.42 -10.41
N GLN A 176 12.21 17.37 -10.38
CA GLN A 176 11.33 18.50 -10.70
C GLN A 176 11.35 19.61 -9.64
N TYR A 177 11.92 19.36 -8.47
CA TYR A 177 11.92 20.30 -7.35
C TYR A 177 13.27 21.00 -7.16
N GLU A 178 13.22 22.21 -6.61
CA GLU A 178 14.40 22.96 -6.15
C GLU A 178 15.21 22.18 -5.11
N VAL A 179 16.51 22.49 -5.00
CA VAL A 179 17.49 21.70 -4.23
C VAL A 179 17.01 21.31 -2.83
N ALA A 180 16.48 22.26 -2.05
CA ALA A 180 16.03 21.98 -0.68
C ALA A 180 14.83 21.02 -0.60
N VAL A 181 13.89 21.12 -1.55
CA VAL A 181 12.72 20.23 -1.63
C VAL A 181 13.12 18.88 -2.22
N ARG A 182 13.98 18.88 -3.24
CA ARG A 182 14.55 17.66 -3.85
C ARG A 182 15.30 16.81 -2.84
N THR A 183 16.14 17.41 -1.99
CA THR A 183 16.86 16.67 -0.94
C THR A 183 15.90 15.95 0.00
N ARG A 184 14.85 16.64 0.45
CA ARG A 184 13.82 16.06 1.33
C ARG A 184 12.99 14.99 0.62
N CYS A 185 12.65 15.21 -0.65
CA CYS A 185 11.96 14.24 -1.50
C CYS A 185 12.79 12.95 -1.65
N LEU A 186 14.09 13.06 -1.93
CA LEU A 186 14.97 11.90 -2.06
C LEU A 186 15.14 11.14 -0.74
N GLU A 187 15.31 11.84 0.38
CA GLU A 187 15.32 11.22 1.72
C GLU A 187 14.05 10.39 1.94
N ARG A 188 12.89 10.96 1.60
CA ARG A 188 11.62 10.28 1.79
C ARG A 188 11.39 9.13 0.82
N TYR A 189 11.76 9.32 -0.43
CA TYR A 189 11.73 8.28 -1.45
C TYR A 189 12.50 7.04 -1.00
N TRP A 190 13.75 7.19 -0.58
CA TRP A 190 14.54 6.06 -0.12
C TRP A 190 13.99 5.41 1.15
N THR A 191 13.44 6.20 2.07
CA THR A 191 12.77 5.66 3.27
C THR A 191 11.52 4.84 2.92
N VAL A 192 10.72 5.29 1.95
CA VAL A 192 9.56 4.54 1.46
C VAL A 192 10.00 3.26 0.76
N GLN A 193 11.01 3.31 -0.12
CA GLN A 193 11.54 2.12 -0.78
C GLN A 193 12.08 1.10 0.24
N ALA A 194 12.82 1.58 1.25
CA ALA A 194 13.35 0.75 2.32
C ALA A 194 12.24 0.03 3.08
N THR A 195 11.26 0.76 3.60
CA THR A 195 10.20 0.20 4.46
C THR A 195 9.20 -0.67 3.72
N THR A 196 8.87 -0.34 2.47
CA THR A 196 7.92 -1.12 1.67
C THR A 196 8.50 -2.42 1.12
N LYS A 197 9.80 -2.46 0.84
CA LYS A 197 10.50 -3.63 0.28
C LYS A 197 11.40 -4.36 1.27
N VAL A 198 11.53 -3.83 2.49
CA VAL A 198 12.52 -4.26 3.49
C VAL A 198 13.93 -4.27 2.87
N ASP A 199 14.30 -3.12 2.31
CA ASP A 199 15.57 -2.91 1.60
C ASP A 199 16.50 -1.99 2.41
N TYR A 200 17.41 -2.60 3.16
CA TYR A 200 18.41 -1.89 3.97
C TYR A 200 19.37 -1.05 3.11
N GLN A 201 19.66 -1.48 1.87
CA GLN A 201 20.53 -0.74 0.96
C GLN A 201 19.87 0.55 0.47
N ALA A 202 18.54 0.62 0.43
CA ALA A 202 17.83 1.86 0.13
C ALA A 202 18.13 2.95 1.18
N CYS A 203 18.15 2.62 2.49
CA CYS A 203 18.53 3.59 3.52
C CYS A 203 19.95 4.11 3.35
N ARG A 204 20.89 3.30 2.83
CA ARG A 204 22.28 3.70 2.57
C ARG A 204 22.44 4.70 1.42
N LYS A 205 21.40 4.89 0.61
CA LYS A 205 21.37 5.92 -0.46
C LYS A 205 20.97 7.30 0.06
N ILE A 206 20.55 7.40 1.33
CA ILE A 206 20.23 8.68 1.98
C ILE A 206 21.53 9.39 2.33
N ALA A 207 21.71 10.61 1.80
CA ALA A 207 22.94 11.37 1.98
C ALA A 207 23.15 11.89 3.42
N ASP A 208 22.06 12.23 4.11
CA ASP A 208 22.12 12.67 5.51
C ASP A 208 22.27 11.46 6.44
N ALA A 209 23.35 11.44 7.23
CA ALA A 209 23.66 10.31 8.10
C ALA A 209 22.59 10.11 9.19
N ALA A 210 22.05 11.19 9.75
CA ALA A 210 21.01 11.07 10.78
C ALA A 210 19.70 10.53 10.21
N ALA A 211 19.34 10.93 8.99
CA ALA A 211 18.20 10.42 8.25
C ALA A 211 18.38 8.94 7.86
N ALA A 212 19.57 8.56 7.38
CA ALA A 212 19.88 7.17 7.11
C ALA A 212 19.70 6.29 8.36
N GLN A 213 20.14 6.77 9.53
CA GLN A 213 19.93 6.07 10.80
C GLN A 213 18.46 5.98 11.20
N ARG A 214 17.67 7.06 11.02
CA ARG A 214 16.21 7.00 11.24
C ARG A 214 15.52 6.00 10.31
N CYS A 215 15.96 5.92 9.06
CA CYS A 215 15.47 4.94 8.09
C CYS A 215 15.78 3.51 8.53
N LEU A 216 17.03 3.22 8.91
CA LEU A 216 17.43 1.90 9.41
C LEU A 216 16.65 1.52 10.68
N ALA A 217 16.44 2.46 11.60
CA ALA A 217 15.65 2.24 12.81
C ALA A 217 14.16 1.94 12.55
N SER A 218 13.66 2.21 11.35
CA SER A 218 12.28 1.88 10.94
C SER A 218 12.15 0.49 10.30
N LEU A 219 13.27 -0.18 10.02
CA LEU A 219 13.31 -1.54 9.48
C LEU A 219 13.36 -2.58 10.61
N PRO A 220 13.05 -3.86 10.32
CA PRO A 220 13.31 -4.95 11.25
C PRO A 220 14.78 -4.98 11.70
N VAL A 221 15.03 -5.54 12.89
CA VAL A 221 16.39 -5.67 13.43
C VAL A 221 17.27 -6.48 12.48
N ASP A 222 18.48 -5.98 12.27
CA ASP A 222 19.59 -6.51 11.47
C ASP A 222 20.83 -6.36 12.35
N THR A 223 21.18 -7.41 13.08
CA THR A 223 22.13 -7.37 14.21
C THR A 223 23.58 -7.26 13.74
N ASP A 224 23.95 -7.87 12.62
CA ASP A 224 25.31 -7.79 12.06
C ASP A 224 25.46 -6.76 10.93
N GLY A 225 24.36 -6.20 10.44
CA GLY A 225 24.34 -5.09 9.50
C GLY A 225 24.62 -5.49 8.05
N ASP A 226 24.42 -6.76 7.68
CA ASP A 226 24.68 -7.26 6.33
C ASP A 226 23.57 -6.83 5.33
N GLY A 227 22.40 -6.46 5.83
CA GLY A 227 21.23 -6.08 5.04
C GLY A 227 20.13 -7.16 4.95
N LEU A 228 20.20 -8.19 5.78
CA LEU A 228 19.13 -9.13 6.08
C LEU A 228 18.62 -8.88 7.49
N SER A 229 17.33 -9.16 7.72
CA SER A 229 16.79 -9.06 9.08
C SER A 229 17.07 -10.35 9.86
N ASP A 230 17.31 -10.26 11.17
CA ASP A 230 17.50 -11.42 12.05
C ASP A 230 16.40 -12.49 11.87
N TYR A 231 15.17 -12.02 11.66
CA TYR A 231 14.03 -12.90 11.41
C TYR A 231 14.15 -13.64 10.07
N ALA A 232 14.53 -12.95 9.00
CA ALA A 232 14.70 -13.55 7.68
C ALA A 232 15.83 -14.57 7.67
N GLU A 233 16.95 -14.24 8.31
CA GLU A 233 18.09 -15.13 8.48
C GLU A 233 17.72 -16.41 9.22
N GLN A 234 17.10 -16.30 10.40
CA GLN A 234 16.70 -17.48 11.17
C GLN A 234 15.59 -18.29 10.49
N ALA A 235 14.56 -17.62 9.97
CA ALA A 235 13.35 -18.28 9.49
C ALA A 235 13.46 -18.81 8.06
N SER A 236 14.18 -18.10 7.18
CA SER A 236 14.19 -18.39 5.75
C SER A 236 15.51 -18.96 5.26
N TYR A 237 16.64 -18.42 5.69
CA TYR A 237 17.96 -18.74 5.12
C TYR A 237 18.79 -19.70 6.00
N ARG A 238 18.48 -19.74 7.29
CA ARG A 238 19.19 -20.49 8.34
C ARG A 238 20.66 -20.08 8.47
N THR A 239 20.94 -18.79 8.28
CA THR A 239 22.22 -18.13 8.53
C THR A 239 22.34 -17.68 10.00
N ASP A 240 23.51 -17.23 10.43
CA ASP A 240 23.74 -16.71 11.79
C ASP A 240 23.56 -15.18 11.85
N PRO A 241 22.50 -14.64 12.50
CA PRO A 241 22.22 -13.20 12.57
C PRO A 241 23.26 -12.32 13.27
N LYS A 242 24.37 -12.90 13.68
CA LYS A 242 25.47 -12.20 14.35
C LYS A 242 26.74 -12.23 13.52
N ALA A 243 26.69 -12.84 12.33
CA ALA A 243 27.80 -13.03 11.44
C ALA A 243 27.34 -12.70 10.03
N ALA A 244 27.73 -11.51 9.55
CA ALA A 244 27.36 -11.03 8.22
C ALA A 244 27.80 -11.97 7.08
N ASP A 245 28.71 -12.90 7.34
CA ASP A 245 29.23 -13.94 6.46
C ASP A 245 29.22 -15.25 7.27
N SER A 246 28.19 -16.07 7.03
CA SER A 246 27.88 -17.24 7.87
C SER A 246 28.83 -18.42 7.67
N ASP A 247 29.44 -18.56 6.50
CA ASP A 247 30.42 -19.63 6.21
C ASP A 247 31.87 -19.15 6.14
N SER A 248 32.08 -17.84 6.26
CA SER A 248 33.38 -17.18 6.35
C SER A 248 34.23 -17.29 5.09
N ASP A 249 33.60 -17.21 3.92
CA ASP A 249 34.25 -17.31 2.62
C ASP A 249 34.66 -15.95 2.00
N GLY A 250 34.20 -14.85 2.61
CA GLY A 250 34.46 -13.47 2.20
C GLY A 250 33.31 -12.77 1.49
N LEU A 251 32.15 -13.41 1.32
CA LEU A 251 30.91 -12.78 0.86
C LEU A 251 29.93 -12.64 2.02
N SER A 252 29.12 -11.57 2.02
CA SER A 252 28.05 -11.46 3.01
C SER A 252 26.86 -12.35 2.63
N ASP A 253 26.10 -12.84 3.62
CA ASP A 253 24.91 -13.64 3.36
C ASP A 253 23.92 -12.88 2.45
N TYR A 254 23.80 -11.56 2.66
CA TYR A 254 23.09 -10.67 1.75
C TYR A 254 23.60 -10.76 0.30
N ASP A 255 24.90 -10.60 0.08
CA ASP A 255 25.50 -10.59 -1.26
C ASP A 255 25.32 -11.94 -1.95
N GLU A 256 25.54 -13.03 -1.23
CA GLU A 256 25.33 -14.38 -1.72
C GLU A 256 23.87 -14.61 -2.13
N LEU A 257 22.90 -14.23 -1.31
CA LEU A 257 21.49 -14.45 -1.59
C LEU A 257 20.94 -13.50 -2.67
N ARG A 258 21.39 -12.25 -2.71
CA ARG A 258 20.79 -11.19 -3.55
C ARG A 258 21.56 -10.90 -4.83
N VAL A 259 22.89 -11.01 -4.79
CA VAL A 259 23.78 -10.64 -5.90
C VAL A 259 24.26 -11.89 -6.64
N TYR A 260 24.94 -12.80 -5.96
CA TYR A 260 25.66 -13.91 -6.59
C TYR A 260 24.84 -15.20 -6.74
N ARG A 261 23.78 -15.35 -5.94
CA ARG A 261 22.88 -16.52 -5.89
C ARG A 261 23.54 -17.82 -5.45
N THR A 262 24.48 -17.72 -4.51
CA THR A 262 25.20 -18.82 -3.85
C THR A 262 24.48 -19.30 -2.59
N ASP A 263 24.98 -20.37 -1.95
CA ASP A 263 24.46 -20.92 -0.69
C ASP A 263 25.29 -20.37 0.49
N PRO A 264 24.74 -19.47 1.34
CA PRO A 264 25.49 -18.74 2.36
C PRO A 264 25.92 -19.57 3.58
N LYS A 265 26.00 -20.88 3.41
CA LYS A 265 26.44 -21.85 4.42
C LYS A 265 27.44 -22.83 3.84
N LYS A 266 27.91 -22.55 2.62
CA LYS A 266 28.85 -23.34 1.87
C LYS A 266 29.87 -22.40 1.26
N VAL A 267 31.06 -22.47 1.86
CA VAL A 267 32.27 -21.82 1.35
C VAL A 267 32.48 -22.01 -0.16
N ASP A 268 32.03 -23.12 -0.73
CA ASP A 268 32.12 -23.45 -2.16
C ASP A 268 30.76 -24.03 -2.62
N THR A 269 29.97 -23.22 -3.31
CA THR A 269 28.59 -23.54 -3.70
C THR A 269 28.52 -24.62 -4.78
N ASP A 270 29.41 -24.54 -5.78
CA ASP A 270 29.40 -25.44 -6.95
C ASP A 270 30.29 -26.68 -6.76
N SER A 271 31.06 -26.71 -5.67
CA SER A 271 31.95 -27.78 -5.23
C SER A 271 33.09 -28.07 -6.20
N ASP A 272 33.63 -27.04 -6.86
CA ASP A 272 34.76 -27.15 -7.79
C ASP A 272 36.14 -27.00 -7.13
N GLY A 273 36.18 -26.61 -5.85
CA GLY A 273 37.37 -26.49 -5.02
C GLY A 273 37.88 -25.05 -4.80
N TYR A 274 37.19 -24.04 -5.32
CA TYR A 274 37.41 -22.63 -5.00
C TYR A 274 36.25 -22.09 -4.15
N SER A 275 36.53 -21.14 -3.25
CA SER A 275 35.44 -20.54 -2.48
C SER A 275 34.69 -19.49 -3.29
N ASP A 276 33.40 -19.29 -3.04
CA ASP A 276 32.56 -18.37 -3.81
C ASP A 276 33.15 -16.95 -3.76
N GLY A 277 33.62 -16.52 -2.59
CA GLY A 277 34.32 -15.24 -2.40
C GLY A 277 35.62 -15.11 -3.20
N VAL A 278 36.41 -16.18 -3.32
CA VAL A 278 37.64 -16.19 -4.14
C VAL A 278 37.30 -16.10 -5.62
N GLU A 279 36.27 -16.82 -6.05
CA GLU A 279 35.81 -16.80 -7.43
C GLU A 279 35.27 -15.43 -7.84
N VAL A 280 34.39 -14.83 -7.02
CA VAL A 280 33.85 -13.49 -7.24
C VAL A 280 34.98 -12.46 -7.33
N GLN A 281 35.95 -12.50 -6.41
CA GLN A 281 37.12 -11.61 -6.44
C GLN A 281 37.96 -11.80 -7.72
N GLY A 282 38.08 -13.04 -8.22
CA GLY A 282 38.76 -13.39 -9.47
C GLY A 282 37.94 -13.14 -10.75
N GLY A 283 36.66 -12.82 -10.63
CA GLY A 283 35.73 -12.64 -11.74
C GLY A 283 35.28 -13.96 -12.39
N PHE A 284 35.22 -15.03 -11.61
CA PHE A 284 34.65 -16.34 -11.96
C PHE A 284 33.21 -16.47 -11.44
N ASP A 285 32.41 -17.37 -12.03
CA ASP A 285 31.00 -17.57 -11.64
C ASP A 285 30.93 -18.58 -10.49
N PRO A 286 30.54 -18.18 -9.26
CA PRO A 286 30.61 -19.05 -8.07
C PRO A 286 29.54 -20.16 -8.04
N ARG A 287 28.88 -20.42 -9.16
CA ARG A 287 27.80 -21.39 -9.31
C ARG A 287 28.06 -22.38 -10.42
N GLY A 288 29.22 -22.29 -11.06
CA GLY A 288 29.57 -23.15 -12.16
C GLY A 288 30.72 -22.63 -13.01
N PRO A 289 31.11 -23.42 -14.02
CA PRO A 289 32.23 -23.08 -14.88
C PRO A 289 31.96 -21.79 -15.68
N GLY A 290 32.82 -20.80 -15.56
CA GLY A 290 32.74 -19.60 -16.40
C GLY A 290 33.31 -18.33 -15.79
N ARG A 291 32.93 -17.20 -16.37
CA ARG A 291 33.25 -15.86 -15.87
C ARG A 291 31.98 -15.25 -15.29
N LEU A 292 32.12 -14.49 -14.21
CA LEU A 292 31.02 -13.76 -13.59
C LEU A 292 30.35 -12.84 -14.62
N GLN A 293 29.08 -13.10 -14.91
CA GLN A 293 28.30 -12.24 -15.79
C GLN A 293 27.82 -11.02 -14.98
N ARG A 294 28.21 -9.82 -15.43
CA ARG A 294 27.81 -8.53 -14.83
C ARG A 294 26.59 -7.95 -15.52
#